data_AF-A0A2V9SLQ7-F1
#
_entry.id   AF-A0A2V9SLQ7-F1
#
_cell.length_a   1.000
_cell.length_b   1.000
_cell.length_c   1.000
_cell.angle_alpha   90.00
_cell.angle_beta   90.00
_cell.angle_gamma   90.00
#
_symmetry.space_group_name_H-M   'P 1'
#
loop_
_entity.id
_entity.type
_entity.pdbx_description
1 polymer ?
#
loop_
_entity_poly.entity_id
_entity_poly.type
_entity_poly.pdbx_seq_one_letter_code
_entity_poly.pdbx_strand_id
1 'polypeptide(L)' 'AQRVPRPLVALGTDGFGRSENRASLRDFFEVDAKHIVLATLTALARDKQKTQGSLQQAIKDLGINPEKPNPAIS' A
#
# COMPACT_ATOMS: atom_id res chain seq x y z
N ALA A 1 -6.91 -24.15 6.91
CA ALA A 1 -7.74 -24.02 5.70
C ALA A 1 -7.78 -22.55 5.29
N GLN A 2 -7.33 -22.21 4.08
CA GLN A 2 -7.42 -20.86 3.55
C GLN A 2 -8.84 -20.61 3.05
N ARG A 3 -9.54 -19.61 3.61
CA ARG A 3 -10.97 -19.33 3.36
C ARG A 3 -11.23 -18.45 2.14
N VAL A 4 -10.18 -17.82 1.59
CA VAL A 4 -10.28 -16.93 0.42
C VAL A 4 -9.64 -17.63 -0.78
N PRO A 5 -10.36 -17.82 -1.90
CA PRO A 5 -9.89 -18.62 -3.04
C PRO A 5 -8.86 -17.88 -3.93
N ARG A 6 -8.67 -16.57 -3.71
CA ARG A 6 -7.70 -15.73 -4.45
C ARG A 6 -6.63 -15.20 -3.50
N PRO A 7 -5.46 -14.80 -4.03
CA PRO A 7 -4.45 -14.09 -3.24
C PRO A 7 -5.06 -12.87 -2.55
N LEU A 8 -4.86 -12.76 -1.24
CA LEU A 8 -5.30 -11.65 -0.43
C LEU A 8 -4.12 -10.72 -0.17
N VAL A 9 -4.27 -9.45 -0.51
CA VAL A 9 -3.35 -8.39 -0.10
C VAL A 9 -4.07 -7.56 0.96
N ALA A 10 -3.53 -7.56 2.18
CA ALA A 10 -4.08 -6.80 3.30
C ALA A 10 -3.20 -5.57 3.57
N LEU A 11 -3.85 -4.46 3.88
CA LEU A 11 -3.23 -3.25 4.42
C LEU A 11 -3.72 -3.09 5.85
N GLY A 12 -2.83 -2.68 6.75
CA GLY A 12 -3.08 -2.63 8.18
C GLY A 12 -2.37 -1.46 8.83
N THR A 13 -2.79 -1.12 10.03
CA THR A 13 -2.20 -0.03 10.83
C THR A 13 -1.23 -0.58 11.86
N ASP A 14 -0.29 -1.42 11.41
CA ASP A 14 0.74 -2.00 12.26
C ASP A 14 1.71 -0.92 12.74
N GLY A 15 2.09 -0.96 14.03
CA GLY A 15 2.97 0.03 14.67
C GLY A 15 2.32 0.83 15.79
N PHE A 16 3.07 1.77 16.36
CA PHE A 16 2.58 2.62 17.44
C PHE A 16 1.73 3.79 16.92
N GLY A 17 0.67 4.10 17.66
CA GLY A 17 -0.18 5.26 17.38
C GLY A 17 0.58 6.58 17.51
N ARG A 18 0.19 7.56 16.69
CA ARG A 18 0.71 8.93 16.72
C ARG A 18 -0.44 9.92 16.84
N SER A 19 -0.16 11.08 17.43
CA SER A 19 -1.13 12.18 17.49
C SER A 19 -1.03 13.00 16.21
N GLU A 20 -1.95 12.78 15.28
CA GLU A 20 -2.13 13.61 14.09
C GLU A 20 -3.56 13.49 13.55
N ASN A 21 -3.90 14.28 12.54
CA ASN A 21 -5.14 14.21 11.80
C ASN A 21 -5.30 12.88 11.03
N ARG A 22 -6.54 12.56 10.68
CA ARG A 22 -6.89 11.28 10.05
C ARG A 22 -6.24 11.08 8.68
N ALA A 23 -6.07 12.14 7.88
CA ALA A 23 -5.47 12.02 6.56
C ALA A 23 -3.99 11.65 6.69
N SER A 24 -3.25 12.38 7.53
CA SER A 24 -1.84 12.11 7.82
C SER A 24 -1.63 10.71 8.40
N LEU A 25 -2.48 10.27 9.33
CA LEU A 25 -2.37 8.94 9.91
C LEU A 25 -2.64 7.82 8.90
N ARG A 26 -3.62 7.98 8.00
CA ARG A 26 -3.90 6.96 6.98
C ARG A 26 -2.79 6.86 5.94
N ASP A 27 -2.16 7.99 5.61
CA ASP A 27 -0.95 8.01 4.77
C ASP A 27 0.25 7.39 5.50
N PHE A 28 0.43 7.74 6.77
CA PHE A 28 1.48 7.17 7.62
C PHE A 28 1.34 5.66 7.77
N PHE A 29 0.15 5.13 8.02
CA PHE A 29 -0.08 3.69 8.12
C PHE A 29 -0.28 3.00 6.77
N GLU A 30 -0.25 3.73 5.66
CA GLU A 30 -0.32 3.15 4.31
C GLU A 30 -1.66 2.45 4.02
N VAL A 31 -2.75 3.01 4.55
CA VAL A 31 -4.13 2.47 4.47
C VAL A 31 -5.12 3.39 3.75
N ASP A 32 -4.64 4.47 3.13
CA ASP A 32 -5.47 5.36 2.33
C ASP A 32 -5.66 4.87 0.87
N ALA A 33 -6.43 5.62 0.08
CA ALA A 33 -6.79 5.24 -1.27
C ALA A 33 -5.58 5.06 -2.21
N LYS A 34 -4.54 5.87 -2.06
CA LYS A 34 -3.34 5.75 -2.92
C LYS A 34 -2.60 4.45 -2.67
N HIS A 35 -2.48 4.03 -1.40
CA HIS A 35 -1.85 2.75 -1.06
C HIS A 35 -2.70 1.56 -1.50
N ILE A 36 -4.03 1.65 -1.42
CA ILE A 36 -4.94 0.62 -1.97
C ILE A 36 -4.75 0.45 -3.49
N VAL A 37 -4.66 1.55 -4.23
CA VAL A 37 -4.41 1.52 -5.68
C VAL A 37 -3.07 0.87 -5.98
N LEU A 38 -2.00 1.30 -5.29
CA LEU A 38 -0.66 0.74 -5.49
C LEU A 38 -0.62 -0.77 -5.17
N ALA A 39 -1.24 -1.18 -4.06
CA ALA A 39 -1.34 -2.60 -3.67
C ALA A 39 -2.07 -3.44 -4.72
N THR A 40 -3.15 -2.89 -5.29
CA THR A 40 -3.94 -3.54 -6.35
C THR A 40 -3.11 -3.70 -7.63
N LEU A 41 -2.47 -2.62 -8.08
CA LEU A 41 -1.62 -2.66 -9.27
C LEU A 41 -0.44 -3.63 -9.08
N THR A 42 0.14 -3.66 -7.87
CA THR A 42 1.23 -4.58 -7.53
C THR A 42 0.76 -6.03 -7.59
N ALA A 43 -0.44 -6.34 -7.09
CA ALA A 43 -1.04 -7.67 -7.20
C ALA A 43 -1.26 -8.07 -8.66
N LEU A 44 -1.80 -7.17 -9.50
CA LEU A 44 -2.00 -7.42 -10.93
C LEU A 44 -0.67 -7.63 -11.68
N ALA A 45 0.38 -6.90 -11.30
CA ALA A 45 1.70 -7.06 -11.89
C ALA A 45 2.34 -8.40 -11.52
N ARG A 46 2.15 -8.88 -10.27
CA ARG A 46 2.56 -10.24 -9.84
C ARG A 46 1.85 -11.33 -10.65
N ASP A 47 0.58 -11.12 -10.97
CA ASP A 47 -0.21 -11.99 -11.85
C ASP A 47 0.10 -11.81 -13.36
N LYS A 48 1.13 -11.01 -13.71
CA LYS A 48 1.53 -10.69 -15.10
C LYS A 48 0.44 -10.01 -15.94
N GLN A 49 -0.58 -9.44 -15.31
CA GLN A 49 -1.67 -8.71 -15.99
C GLN A 49 -1.32 -7.24 -16.28
N LYS A 50 -0.29 -6.70 -15.60
CA LYS A 50 0.22 -5.33 -15.79
C LYS A 50 1.74 -5.31 -15.77
N THR A 51 2.33 -4.32 -16.44
CA THR A 51 3.80 -4.16 -16.53
C THR A 51 4.35 -3.38 -15.34
N GLN A 52 5.60 -3.67 -14.96
CA GLN A 52 6.31 -2.98 -13.87
C GLN A 52 6.44 -1.47 -14.13
N GLY A 53 6.52 -1.03 -15.38
CA GLY A 53 6.55 0.40 -15.73
C GLY A 53 5.30 1.16 -15.26
N SER A 54 4.13 0.50 -15.25
CA SER A 54 2.89 1.11 -14.73
C SER A 54 2.91 1.33 -13.22
N LEU A 55 3.70 0.56 -12.47
CA LEU A 55 3.84 0.73 -11.02
C LEU A 55 4.67 1.97 -10.68
N GLN A 56 5.81 2.16 -11.36
CA GLN A 56 6.65 3.33 -11.14
C GLN A 56 5.89 4.63 -11.44
N GLN A 57 5.10 4.63 -12.52
CA GLN A 57 4.24 5.75 -12.87
C GLN A 57 3.19 6.01 -11.78
N ALA A 58 2.51 4.97 -11.29
CA ALA A 58 1.52 5.10 -10.22
C ALA A 58 2.10 5.63 -8.90
N ILE A 59 3.29 5.17 -8.50
CA ILE A 59 3.99 5.69 -7.31
C ILE A 59 4.20 7.20 -7.42
N LYS A 60 4.66 7.66 -8.60
CA LYS A 60 4.90 9.07 -8.87
C LYS A 60 3.60 9.88 -8.88
N ASP A 61 2.59 9.42 -9.63
CA ASP A 61 1.31 10.14 -9.78
C ASP A 61 0.53 10.25 -8.47
N LEU A 62 0.66 9.23 -7.61
CA LEU A 62 0.01 9.19 -6.31
C LEU A 62 0.83 9.82 -5.18
N GLY A 63 2.07 10.26 -5.45
CA GLY A 63 2.95 10.86 -4.46
C GLY A 63 3.27 9.91 -3.29
N ILE A 64 3.48 8.63 -3.57
CA ILE A 64 3.87 7.64 -2.56
C ILE A 64 5.40 7.65 -2.44
N ASN A 65 5.91 7.67 -1.19
CA ASN A 65 7.33 7.54 -0.93
C ASN A 65 7.71 6.06 -0.69
N PRO A 66 8.40 5.39 -1.63
CA PRO A 66 8.78 3.98 -1.48
C PRO A 66 9.91 3.78 -0.46
N GLU A 67 10.69 4.82 -0.13
CA GLU A 67 11.82 4.77 0.81
C GLU A 67 11.40 5.12 2.25
N LYS A 68 10.10 5.29 2.49
CA LYS A 68 9.58 5.59 3.83
C LYS A 68 9.80 4.38 4.75
N PRO A 69 10.22 4.59 6.02
CA PRO A 69 10.33 3.50 6.99
C PRO A 69 9.00 2.78 7.21
N ASN A 70 9.05 1.47 7.40
CA ASN A 70 7.87 0.67 7.71
C ASN A 70 7.23 1.16 9.04
N PRO A 71 5.93 1.49 9.06
CA PRO A 71 5.24 1.98 10.26
C PRO A 71 5.36 1.09 11.50
N ALA A 72 5.54 -0.23 11.31
CA ALA A 72 5.68 -1.19 12.41
C ALA A 72 6.96 -1.01 13.23
N ILE A 73 8.00 -0.39 12.67
CA ILE A 73 9.32 -0.17 13.32
C ILE A 73 9.67 1.31 13.46
N SER A 74 8.76 2.21 13.08
CA SER A 74 9.01 3.65 13.00
C SER A 74 8.62 4.43 14.23
#